data_AF-A0A2U3E8L4-F1
#
_entry.id   AF-A0A2U3E8L4-F1
#
_cell.length_a   1.000
_cell.length_b   1.000
_cell.length_c   1.000
_cell.angle_alpha   90.00
_cell.angle_beta   90.00
_cell.angle_gamma   90.00
#
_symmetry.space_group_name_H-M   'P 1'
#
loop_
_entity.id
_entity.type
_entity.pdbx_description
1 polymer ?
#
loop_
_entity_poly.entity_id
_entity_poly.type
_entity_poly.pdbx_seq_one_letter_code
_entity_poly.pdbx_strand_id
1 'polypeptide(L)'
;MSSSRDHHGKRSSKYPDKSYSDKHHSDKHHSSDGRHQSSKAKPSSSGSYPLSFIFVVNRLGFYDAPPLDPETEIDYCRDKWMNTLPPRVWYGYTREYESRVMKYYDGSVTVASEYYWSRGSLGQPGYICKMEEDGSMSVAEEFSSRGVFSCNPHLPLVIIPEDPTTCALTNQKKVMHALHFVHALNPDGISYASTDDLSQIPIQYSACQKHLDGARSSLIPSLVPPSYEPPTTPPRRSRGLSGDLGILLGMMAFSRNTVEEVFVGRSPLWRNRVWHESDHLPRLYPTDTRQCPVGFLVVVCLDPDNPGSTHERLQSFQWGNSAIVKEPSEPPLGHSGRVQLGFLWYAGDFLAAGQIARAGHSNDVFCTLSLLICFAGDLASLAEGPDVWQHPVLFFHILLLRRGLQHTTLQNKSPPFSPVDNHG
;
A
#
# COMPACT_ATOMS: atom_id res chain seq x y z
N MET A 1 30.04 -46.95 33.60
CA MET A 1 29.99 -47.13 35.07
C MET A 1 28.67 -46.55 35.57
N SER A 2 28.12 -47.20 36.59
CA SER A 2 26.69 -47.29 36.93
C SER A 2 26.05 -46.06 37.60
N SER A 3 24.70 -46.12 37.61
CA SER A 3 23.77 -45.66 38.66
C SER A 3 23.51 -44.15 38.75
N SER A 4 22.30 -43.62 38.50
CA SER A 4 21.01 -43.80 39.21
C SER A 4 21.04 -43.33 40.68
N ARG A 5 20.23 -42.32 41.01
CA ARG A 5 19.40 -42.20 42.23
C ARG A 5 18.52 -40.94 42.25
N ASP A 6 17.26 -41.18 41.98
CA ASP A 6 16.04 -40.77 42.69
C ASP A 6 16.06 -39.93 43.99
N HIS A 7 15.05 -39.02 44.06
CA HIS A 7 13.97 -38.90 45.07
C HIS A 7 13.87 -37.72 46.08
N HIS A 8 12.63 -37.19 46.13
CA HIS A 8 11.88 -36.50 47.21
C HIS A 8 12.29 -35.06 47.65
N GLY A 9 11.41 -34.13 48.05
CA GLY A 9 9.96 -34.13 48.25
C GLY A 9 9.44 -32.79 48.86
N LYS A 10 8.20 -32.43 48.48
CA LYS A 10 7.16 -31.51 49.01
C LYS A 10 7.33 -30.71 50.33
N ARG A 11 6.84 -29.44 50.30
CA ARG A 11 5.78 -28.75 51.14
C ARG A 11 6.14 -27.25 51.32
N SER A 12 5.35 -26.28 50.84
CA SER A 12 4.06 -25.71 51.31
C SER A 12 4.10 -24.99 52.66
N SER A 13 3.50 -23.77 52.71
CA SER A 13 3.09 -22.92 53.86
C SER A 13 3.85 -21.57 53.93
N LYS A 14 3.31 -20.36 54.17
CA LYS A 14 1.96 -19.79 54.42
C LYS A 14 2.20 -18.30 54.80
N TYR A 15 1.29 -17.40 54.41
CA TYR A 15 1.25 -15.98 54.86
C TYR A 15 1.05 -15.84 56.38
N PRO A 16 1.43 -14.68 56.96
CA PRO A 16 0.44 -13.68 57.43
C PRO A 16 0.98 -12.22 57.30
N ASP A 17 0.35 -11.12 57.71
CA ASP A 17 -1.02 -10.57 57.79
C ASP A 17 -0.83 -9.12 58.35
N LYS A 18 -1.69 -8.16 57.93
CA LYS A 18 -2.08 -6.86 58.57
C LYS A 18 -1.04 -5.81 59.06
N SER A 19 -1.26 -4.52 58.75
CA SER A 19 -2.18 -3.60 59.50
C SER A 19 -2.00 -2.10 59.14
N TYR A 20 -3.10 -1.35 59.30
CA TYR A 20 -3.37 0.07 59.02
C TYR A 20 -2.86 1.09 60.07
N SER A 21 -2.67 2.36 59.67
CA SER A 21 -3.13 3.63 60.34
C SER A 21 -2.57 4.86 59.57
N ASP A 22 -3.34 5.82 59.02
CA ASP A 22 -4.25 6.89 59.53
C ASP A 22 -3.58 8.28 59.81
N LYS A 23 -3.85 9.24 58.90
CA LYS A 23 -4.31 10.66 59.07
C LYS A 23 -3.43 11.87 59.52
N HIS A 24 -3.51 12.91 58.65
CA HIS A 24 -3.75 14.37 58.80
C HIS A 24 -2.90 15.33 59.68
N HIS A 25 -2.48 16.47 59.08
CA HIS A 25 -2.64 17.88 59.53
C HIS A 25 -1.94 18.83 58.49
N SER A 26 -2.65 19.59 57.65
CA SER A 26 -3.20 20.96 57.78
C SER A 26 -2.20 22.14 57.77
N ASP A 27 -2.20 22.85 56.64
CA ASP A 27 -2.13 24.30 56.35
C ASP A 27 -1.22 25.27 57.13
N LYS A 28 -0.46 26.08 56.37
CA LYS A 28 -0.25 27.52 56.63
C LYS A 28 0.13 28.30 55.37
N HIS A 29 -0.71 29.29 55.04
CA HIS A 29 -0.49 30.34 54.05
C HIS A 29 0.56 31.37 54.51
N HIS A 30 1.38 31.87 53.58
CA HIS A 30 1.87 33.25 53.61
C HIS A 30 1.92 33.80 52.18
N SER A 31 1.18 34.91 52.00
CA SER A 31 1.21 35.79 50.85
C SER A 31 2.21 36.92 51.12
N SER A 32 3.06 37.22 50.15
CA SER A 32 3.62 38.57 49.97
C SER A 32 4.01 38.78 48.50
N ASP A 33 3.32 39.71 47.85
CA ASP A 33 3.62 40.28 46.54
C ASP A 33 5.00 40.94 46.47
N GLY A 34 5.65 40.88 45.31
CA GLY A 34 6.63 41.89 44.93
C GLY A 34 7.80 41.47 44.04
N ARG A 35 7.60 41.62 42.72
CA ARG A 35 8.59 42.05 41.70
C ARG A 35 9.63 41.04 41.18
N HIS A 36 9.28 40.52 40.00
CA HIS A 36 10.12 40.38 38.80
C HIS A 36 11.65 40.42 38.98
N GLN A 37 12.26 39.24 38.99
CA GLN A 37 13.51 39.03 38.26
C GLN A 37 13.30 37.88 37.28
N SER A 38 13.49 38.20 36.00
CA SER A 38 13.50 37.27 34.88
C SER A 38 14.66 36.28 35.04
N SER A 39 14.45 35.22 35.82
CA SER A 39 15.17 33.97 35.60
C SER A 39 14.49 33.26 34.45
N LYS A 40 15.11 33.30 33.26
CA LYS A 40 14.79 32.42 32.14
C LYS A 40 14.55 31.03 32.71
N ALA A 41 13.28 30.61 32.75
CA ALA A 41 12.94 29.23 32.99
C ALA A 41 13.69 28.43 31.93
N LYS A 42 14.63 27.60 32.37
CA LYS A 42 15.19 26.56 31.51
C LYS A 42 13.98 25.84 30.91
N PRO A 43 13.86 25.74 29.58
CA PRO A 43 12.83 24.89 29.02
C PRO A 43 13.10 23.51 29.61
N SER A 44 12.11 22.95 30.28
CA SER A 44 12.06 21.52 30.57
C SER A 44 11.93 20.82 29.22
N SER A 45 13.03 20.72 28.49
CA SER A 45 13.14 19.95 27.26
C SER A 45 13.12 18.48 27.66
N SER A 46 11.94 17.90 27.76
CA SER A 46 11.79 16.49 27.39
C SER A 46 12.10 16.43 25.89
N GLY A 47 13.39 16.36 25.56
CA GLY A 47 13.93 16.42 24.21
C GLY A 47 13.52 15.18 23.43
N SER A 48 12.33 15.21 22.85
CA SER A 48 11.93 14.23 21.86
C SER A 48 12.75 14.52 20.60
N TYR A 49 13.81 13.75 20.37
CA TYR A 49 14.50 13.74 19.09
C TYR A 49 13.47 13.52 17.97
N PRO A 50 13.65 14.03 16.74
CA PRO A 50 12.80 13.67 15.62
C PRO A 50 12.93 12.18 15.28
N LEU A 51 11.91 11.60 14.63
CA LEU A 51 12.01 10.24 14.10
C LEU A 51 12.87 10.26 12.83
N SER A 52 13.92 9.45 12.80
CA SER A 52 14.71 9.24 11.59
C SER A 52 15.21 7.81 11.48
N PHE A 53 15.58 7.42 10.26
CA PHE A 53 16.24 6.18 9.91
C PHE A 53 16.86 6.35 8.52
N ILE A 54 17.87 5.54 8.20
CA ILE A 54 18.43 5.49 6.85
C ILE A 54 18.08 4.16 6.20
N PHE A 55 17.95 4.16 4.89
CA PHE A 55 17.53 2.97 4.16
C PHE A 55 18.01 2.99 2.72
N VAL A 56 18.00 1.79 2.12
CA VAL A 56 18.25 1.59 0.69
C VAL A 56 17.16 0.67 0.13
N VAL A 57 16.79 0.87 -1.14
CA VAL A 57 15.87 0.00 -1.87
C VAL A 57 16.51 -0.41 -3.20
N ASN A 58 17.16 -1.56 -3.22
CA ASN A 58 17.87 -2.06 -4.40
C ASN A 58 16.95 -2.90 -5.26
N ARG A 59 16.87 -2.61 -6.57
CA ARG A 59 16.13 -3.47 -7.49
C ARG A 59 16.95 -4.73 -7.76
N LEU A 60 16.30 -5.89 -7.75
CA LEU A 60 16.94 -7.18 -7.94
C LEU A 60 16.84 -7.65 -9.40
N GLY A 61 17.97 -8.07 -9.96
CA GLY A 61 18.03 -8.85 -11.19
C GLY A 61 18.07 -10.34 -10.89
N PHE A 62 17.40 -11.14 -11.71
CA PHE A 62 17.37 -12.61 -11.59
C PHE A 62 17.53 -13.23 -12.98
N TYR A 63 17.88 -14.52 -13.02
CA TYR A 63 17.85 -15.30 -14.24
C TYR A 63 16.40 -15.63 -14.61
N ASP A 64 16.00 -15.35 -15.85
CA ASP A 64 14.63 -15.47 -16.36
C ASP A 64 14.42 -16.67 -17.30
N ALA A 65 15.47 -17.44 -17.56
CA ALA A 65 15.45 -18.66 -18.33
C ALA A 65 15.97 -19.85 -17.51
N PRO A 66 15.42 -21.06 -17.71
CA PRO A 66 16.05 -22.26 -17.21
C PRO A 66 17.48 -22.36 -17.79
N PRO A 67 18.45 -22.83 -17.00
CA PRO A 67 19.80 -22.99 -17.47
C PRO A 67 19.82 -23.95 -18.66
N LEU A 68 20.68 -23.65 -19.64
CA LEU A 68 20.91 -24.52 -20.81
C LEU A 68 21.57 -25.84 -20.39
N ASP A 69 22.23 -25.84 -19.23
CA ASP A 69 22.88 -26.99 -18.64
C ASP A 69 21.99 -27.59 -17.52
N PRO A 70 21.49 -28.83 -17.68
CA PRO A 70 20.68 -29.49 -16.66
C PRO A 70 21.43 -29.81 -15.35
N GLU A 71 22.77 -29.71 -15.31
CA GLU A 71 23.55 -29.82 -14.06
C GLU A 71 23.62 -28.51 -13.29
N THR A 72 23.33 -27.36 -13.93
CA THR A 72 23.26 -26.10 -13.22
C THR A 72 21.90 -26.01 -12.54
N GLU A 73 21.84 -26.22 -11.23
CA GLU A 73 20.63 -26.01 -10.43
C GLU A 73 20.27 -24.52 -10.30
N ILE A 74 20.09 -23.75 -11.38
CA ILE A 74 19.46 -22.43 -11.25
C ILE A 74 18.02 -22.70 -10.81
N ASP A 75 17.66 -22.25 -9.61
CA ASP A 75 16.34 -22.38 -9.00
C ASP A 75 15.33 -21.51 -9.78
N TYR A 76 14.99 -21.95 -10.99
CA TYR A 76 13.89 -21.43 -11.77
C TYR A 76 12.58 -21.85 -11.08
N CYS A 77 12.23 -21.09 -10.05
CA CYS A 77 11.19 -21.46 -9.12
C CYS A 77 9.82 -21.17 -9.74
N ARG A 78 9.05 -22.22 -10.03
CA ARG A 78 7.62 -22.12 -10.32
C ARG A 78 6.80 -22.85 -9.28
N ASP A 79 5.65 -22.29 -8.92
CA ASP A 79 4.69 -23.03 -8.12
C ASP A 79 3.94 -24.08 -8.97
N LYS A 80 3.10 -24.89 -8.30
CA LYS A 80 2.28 -25.92 -8.97
C LYS A 80 1.22 -25.36 -9.93
N TRP A 81 1.00 -24.06 -9.93
CA TRP A 81 0.08 -23.34 -10.81
C TRP A 81 0.84 -22.58 -11.92
N MET A 82 2.13 -22.89 -12.11
CA MET A 82 3.00 -22.32 -13.13
C MET A 82 3.32 -20.84 -12.96
N ASN A 83 3.09 -20.25 -11.78
CA ASN A 83 3.54 -18.89 -11.52
C ASN A 83 5.05 -18.87 -11.26
N THR A 84 5.76 -17.96 -11.93
CA THR A 84 7.17 -17.71 -11.66
C THR A 84 7.31 -17.03 -10.29
N LEU A 85 8.08 -17.62 -9.40
CA LEU A 85 8.41 -17.14 -8.07
C LEU A 85 9.82 -16.56 -8.04
N PRO A 86 10.19 -15.76 -7.03
CA PRO A 86 11.57 -15.31 -6.90
C PRO A 86 12.51 -16.50 -6.64
N PRO A 87 13.81 -16.38 -6.93
CA PRO A 87 14.77 -17.41 -6.54
C PRO A 87 14.84 -17.58 -5.02
N ARG A 88 14.94 -18.82 -4.53
CA ARG A 88 15.08 -19.12 -3.08
C ARG A 88 16.52 -19.18 -2.61
N VAL A 89 17.45 -18.95 -3.52
CA VAL A 89 18.89 -19.14 -3.36
C VAL A 89 19.61 -17.99 -4.03
N TRP A 90 20.71 -17.56 -3.42
CA TRP A 90 21.42 -16.35 -3.82
C TRP A 90 21.95 -16.40 -5.27
N TYR A 91 22.35 -17.56 -5.77
CA TYR A 91 22.89 -17.73 -7.12
C TYR A 91 21.83 -17.64 -8.23
N GLY A 92 20.53 -17.59 -7.87
CA GLY A 92 19.47 -17.26 -8.83
C GLY A 92 19.36 -15.76 -9.14
N TYR A 93 20.05 -14.92 -8.36
CA TYR A 93 20.15 -13.48 -8.57
C TYR A 93 21.36 -13.15 -9.45
N THR A 94 21.21 -12.17 -10.33
CA THR A 94 22.26 -11.76 -11.29
C THR A 94 23.00 -10.51 -10.85
N ARG A 95 22.30 -9.57 -10.20
CA ARG A 95 22.85 -8.31 -9.68
C ARG A 95 21.84 -7.57 -8.83
N GLU A 96 22.35 -6.57 -8.12
CA GLU A 96 21.58 -5.48 -7.53
C GLU A 96 21.74 -4.22 -8.37
N TYR A 97 20.64 -3.53 -8.63
CA TYR A 97 20.66 -2.15 -9.10
C TYR A 97 20.49 -1.26 -7.88
N GLU A 98 21.63 -0.76 -7.40
CA GLU A 98 21.73 -0.02 -6.15
C GLU A 98 21.01 1.33 -6.26
N SER A 99 20.13 1.62 -5.29
CA SER A 99 19.62 2.97 -5.10
C SER A 99 20.60 3.80 -4.26
N ARG A 100 20.47 5.12 -4.30
CA ARG A 100 21.15 5.95 -3.31
C ARG A 100 20.65 5.66 -1.90
N VAL A 101 21.53 5.73 -0.91
CA VAL A 101 21.11 5.70 0.49
C VAL A 101 20.26 6.93 0.77
N MET A 102 19.12 6.70 1.40
CA MET A 102 18.11 7.72 1.70
C MET A 102 17.93 7.82 3.21
N LYS A 103 17.63 9.02 3.68
CA LYS A 103 17.34 9.32 5.08
C LYS A 103 15.91 9.80 5.20
N TYR A 104 15.11 9.07 5.97
CA TYR A 104 13.84 9.59 6.45
C TYR A 104 14.10 10.46 7.67
N TYR A 105 13.52 11.66 7.69
CA TYR A 105 13.58 12.58 8.83
C TYR A 105 12.22 13.28 8.97
N ASP A 106 11.48 12.87 9.99
CA ASP A 106 10.17 13.40 10.41
C ASP A 106 9.20 13.75 9.26
N GLY A 107 9.01 12.80 8.35
CA GLY A 107 8.08 12.92 7.23
C GLY A 107 8.72 13.29 5.91
N SER A 108 9.97 13.74 5.88
CA SER A 108 10.70 14.00 4.64
C SER A 108 11.69 12.88 4.35
N VAL A 109 11.94 12.60 3.07
CA VAL A 109 13.04 11.72 2.65
C VAL A 109 14.03 12.53 1.83
N THR A 110 15.31 12.40 2.14
CA THR A 110 16.42 13.06 1.45
C THR A 110 17.50 12.05 1.10
N VAL A 111 18.40 12.39 0.17
CA VAL A 111 19.59 11.56 -0.08
C VAL A 111 20.55 11.75 1.08
N ALA A 112 21.05 10.64 1.65
CA ALA A 112 22.07 10.63 2.69
C ALA A 112 23.43 10.44 2.02
N SER A 113 24.00 11.53 1.47
CA SER A 113 25.18 11.50 0.60
C SER A 113 26.47 11.01 1.27
N GLU A 114 26.51 11.07 2.59
CA GLU A 114 27.59 10.60 3.45
C GLU A 114 27.56 9.07 3.63
N TYR A 115 26.44 8.43 3.29
CA TYR A 115 26.27 6.99 3.34
C TYR A 115 26.26 6.38 1.94
N TYR A 116 26.70 5.14 1.82
CA TYR A 116 26.65 4.36 0.60
C TYR A 116 26.33 2.89 0.90
N TRP A 117 25.75 2.22 -0.08
CA TRP A 117 25.55 0.78 -0.02
C TRP A 117 26.85 0.07 -0.40
N SER A 118 27.20 -0.98 0.33
CA SER A 118 28.40 -1.75 0.08
C SER A 118 28.11 -3.25 0.21
N ARG A 119 28.41 -4.00 -0.85
CA ARG A 119 28.43 -5.46 -0.83
C ARG A 119 29.68 -5.95 -1.56
N GLY A 120 30.39 -6.90 -0.94
CA GLY A 120 31.59 -7.48 -1.55
C GLY A 120 31.28 -8.34 -2.79
N SER A 121 30.31 -9.25 -2.67
CA SER A 121 29.81 -10.09 -3.76
C SER A 121 28.40 -10.59 -3.47
N LEU A 122 27.68 -11.04 -4.51
CA LEU A 122 26.46 -11.84 -4.29
C LEU A 122 26.78 -13.03 -3.37
N GLY A 123 25.82 -13.41 -2.53
CA GLY A 123 25.98 -14.43 -1.50
C GLY A 123 26.56 -13.92 -0.18
N GLN A 124 27.22 -12.74 -0.15
CA GLN A 124 27.66 -12.07 1.08
C GLN A 124 26.62 -11.06 1.53
N PRO A 125 26.51 -10.71 2.83
CA PRO A 125 25.66 -9.62 3.30
C PRO A 125 26.08 -8.26 2.74
N GLY A 126 25.12 -7.36 2.60
CA GLY A 126 25.33 -5.97 2.20
C GLY A 126 25.05 -5.03 3.36
N TYR A 127 25.65 -3.85 3.32
CA TYR A 127 25.65 -2.91 4.44
C TYR A 127 25.48 -1.47 3.96
N ILE A 128 24.84 -0.64 4.80
CA ILE A 128 24.91 0.81 4.66
C ILE A 128 26.13 1.28 5.46
N CYS A 129 27.10 1.87 4.76
CA CYS A 129 28.37 2.30 5.32
C CYS A 129 28.56 3.81 5.22
N LYS A 130 29.38 4.37 6.10
CA LYS A 130 29.89 5.75 6.06
C LYS A 130 31.40 5.72 6.18
N MET A 131 32.08 6.55 5.39
CA MET A 131 33.51 6.75 5.51
C MET A 131 33.76 7.84 6.54
N GLU A 132 34.49 7.52 7.61
CA GLU A 132 34.82 8.45 8.68
C GLU A 132 36.04 9.31 8.31
N GLU A 133 36.24 10.41 9.04
CA GLU A 133 37.34 11.36 8.79
C GLU A 133 38.73 10.73 8.94
N ASP A 134 38.87 9.70 9.78
CA ASP A 134 40.11 8.95 9.98
C ASP A 134 40.37 7.90 8.89
N GLY A 135 39.49 7.81 7.89
CA GLY A 135 39.54 6.83 6.81
C GLY A 135 39.02 5.44 7.20
N SER A 136 38.49 5.27 8.41
CA SER A 136 37.81 4.06 8.80
C SER A 136 36.39 4.00 8.21
N MET A 137 35.83 2.79 8.15
CA MET A 137 34.48 2.57 7.67
C MET A 137 33.58 2.24 8.87
N SER A 138 32.53 3.03 9.06
CA SER A 138 31.46 2.69 10.00
C SER A 138 30.32 2.01 9.26
N VAL A 139 29.69 1.04 9.91
CA VAL A 139 28.54 0.28 9.40
C VAL A 139 27.33 0.68 10.23
N ALA A 140 26.25 1.08 9.56
CA ALA A 140 25.01 1.42 10.24
C ALA A 140 24.34 0.15 10.78
N GLU A 141 23.77 0.24 11.99
CA GLU A 141 23.08 -0.87 12.62
C GLU A 141 21.80 -1.20 11.85
N GLU A 142 21.71 -2.43 11.31
CA GLU A 142 20.52 -2.91 10.61
C GLU A 142 19.35 -3.04 11.59
N PHE A 143 18.24 -2.41 11.23
CA PHE A 143 16.96 -2.58 11.89
C PHE A 143 16.16 -3.72 11.24
N SER A 144 16.10 -3.75 9.91
CA SER A 144 15.48 -4.85 9.17
C SER A 144 15.95 -4.94 7.70
N SER A 145 15.86 -6.15 7.15
CA SER A 145 16.04 -6.45 5.73
C SER A 145 14.87 -7.26 5.18
N ARG A 146 14.39 -6.93 3.97
CA ARG A 146 13.26 -7.60 3.31
C ARG A 146 13.47 -7.72 1.81
N GLY A 147 13.23 -8.90 1.26
CA GLY A 147 12.96 -9.08 -0.16
C GLY A 147 11.46 -8.93 -0.44
N VAL A 148 11.07 -7.97 -1.28
CA VAL A 148 9.67 -7.72 -1.64
C VAL A 148 9.49 -7.90 -3.14
N PHE A 149 8.57 -8.78 -3.54
CA PHE A 149 8.43 -9.21 -4.92
C PHE A 149 6.99 -9.15 -5.43
N SER A 150 6.83 -8.58 -6.62
CA SER A 150 5.61 -8.66 -7.41
C SER A 150 5.83 -9.65 -8.56
N CYS A 151 5.20 -10.82 -8.48
CA CYS A 151 5.57 -11.97 -9.30
C CYS A 151 4.64 -12.19 -10.49
N ASN A 152 3.34 -12.03 -10.28
CA ASN A 152 2.29 -12.33 -11.26
C ASN A 152 1.02 -11.57 -10.85
N PRO A 153 0.17 -11.10 -11.79
CA PRO A 153 -1.09 -10.42 -11.46
C PRO A 153 -2.07 -11.25 -10.61
N HIS A 154 -1.94 -12.58 -10.61
CA HIS A 154 -2.80 -13.50 -9.84
C HIS A 154 -2.18 -13.94 -8.51
N LEU A 155 -0.93 -13.57 -8.23
CA LEU A 155 -0.26 -13.91 -6.98
C LEU A 155 -0.33 -12.74 -5.99
N PRO A 156 -0.41 -13.03 -4.68
CA PRO A 156 -0.08 -12.02 -3.67
C PRO A 156 1.37 -11.55 -3.87
N LEU A 157 1.68 -10.37 -3.34
CA LEU A 157 3.09 -9.97 -3.19
C LEU A 157 3.81 -11.02 -2.34
N VAL A 158 5.01 -11.40 -2.78
CA VAL A 158 5.85 -12.40 -2.11
C VAL A 158 6.91 -11.67 -1.29
N ILE A 159 7.03 -12.06 -0.03
CA ILE A 159 7.94 -11.49 0.95
C ILE A 159 8.95 -12.54 1.40
N ILE A 160 10.23 -12.20 1.34
CA ILE A 160 11.33 -12.95 1.98
C ILE A 160 11.78 -12.13 3.20
N PRO A 161 11.71 -12.67 4.43
CA PRO A 161 11.86 -11.91 5.68
C PRO A 161 13.32 -11.66 6.06
N GLU A 162 14.18 -11.49 5.06
CA GLU A 162 15.63 -11.29 5.16
C GLU A 162 16.18 -10.90 3.78
N ASP A 163 17.48 -10.64 3.68
CA ASP A 163 18.16 -10.43 2.40
C ASP A 163 18.15 -11.73 1.55
N PRO A 164 17.43 -11.74 0.40
CA PRO A 164 17.29 -12.92 -0.44
C PRO A 164 18.56 -13.25 -1.24
N THR A 165 19.53 -12.33 -1.29
CA THR A 165 20.77 -12.46 -2.05
C THR A 165 21.93 -13.01 -1.22
N THR A 166 21.69 -13.36 0.04
CA THR A 166 22.70 -13.94 0.94
C THR A 166 22.71 -15.45 0.89
N CYS A 167 23.89 -16.04 1.07
CA CYS A 167 24.02 -17.46 1.29
C CYS A 167 23.47 -17.80 2.68
N ALA A 168 22.47 -18.67 2.76
CA ALA A 168 22.10 -19.27 4.04
C ALA A 168 23.27 -20.15 4.51
N LEU A 169 23.70 -20.00 5.77
CA LEU A 169 24.77 -20.83 6.39
C LEU A 169 24.54 -22.35 6.23
N THR A 170 23.32 -22.75 5.92
CA THR A 170 22.85 -24.14 5.82
C THR A 170 22.46 -24.57 4.40
N ASN A 171 22.74 -23.78 3.34
CA ASN A 171 22.19 -23.99 1.98
C ASN A 171 20.66 -24.17 1.96
N GLN A 172 19.96 -23.71 3.01
CA GLN A 172 18.52 -23.82 3.07
C GLN A 172 17.88 -22.80 2.14
N LYS A 173 16.89 -23.26 1.39
CA LYS A 173 16.04 -22.41 0.56
C LYS A 173 15.35 -21.39 1.47
N LYS A 174 15.44 -20.11 1.10
CA LYS A 174 14.80 -19.00 1.82
C LYS A 174 13.29 -19.21 1.86
N VAL A 175 12.68 -18.95 3.01
CA VAL A 175 11.23 -19.08 3.20
C VAL A 175 10.54 -17.88 2.55
N MET A 176 9.45 -18.16 1.83
CA MET A 176 8.63 -17.15 1.18
C MET A 176 7.28 -17.07 1.86
N HIS A 177 6.82 -15.86 2.10
CA HIS A 177 5.53 -15.56 2.70
C HIS A 177 4.69 -14.75 1.71
N ALA A 178 3.38 -14.92 1.77
CA ALA A 178 2.48 -13.97 1.12
C ALA A 178 2.39 -12.70 1.98
N LEU A 179 2.27 -11.54 1.34
CA LEU A 179 1.84 -10.32 2.02
C LEU A 179 0.46 -10.56 2.64
N HIS A 180 0.36 -10.27 3.92
CA HIS A 180 -0.87 -10.28 4.69
C HIS A 180 -1.04 -8.94 5.42
N PHE A 181 -2.25 -8.74 5.94
CA PHE A 181 -2.59 -7.62 6.78
C PHE A 181 -3.14 -8.12 8.11
N VAL A 182 -2.78 -7.42 9.18
CA VAL A 182 -3.43 -7.55 10.49
C VAL A 182 -4.08 -6.23 10.84
N HIS A 183 -5.14 -6.30 11.64
CA HIS A 183 -5.93 -5.13 12.05
C HIS A 183 -5.97 -5.07 13.57
N ALA A 184 -5.90 -3.86 14.13
CA ALA A 184 -6.00 -3.71 15.58
C ALA A 184 -7.35 -4.23 16.08
N LEU A 185 -7.38 -4.87 17.26
CA LEU A 185 -8.62 -5.37 17.86
C LEU A 185 -9.64 -4.25 18.13
N ASN A 186 -9.14 -3.03 18.37
CA ASN A 186 -9.94 -1.83 18.33
C ASN A 186 -9.89 -1.28 16.90
N PRO A 187 -11.05 -1.11 16.22
CA PRO A 187 -11.06 -0.73 14.83
C PRO A 187 -10.66 0.74 14.69
N ASP A 188 -9.36 0.96 14.53
CA ASP A 188 -8.79 2.27 14.28
C ASP A 188 -8.84 2.64 12.81
N GLY A 189 -9.06 1.68 11.89
CA GLY A 189 -9.08 1.88 10.43
C GLY A 189 -7.68 1.87 9.78
N ILE A 190 -6.65 1.39 10.48
CA ILE A 190 -5.29 1.21 9.96
C ILE A 190 -5.07 -0.27 9.65
N SER A 191 -4.58 -0.57 8.45
CA SER A 191 -4.13 -1.93 8.10
C SER A 191 -2.62 -2.05 8.25
N TYR A 192 -2.18 -3.11 8.91
CA TYR A 192 -0.76 -3.33 9.22
C TYR A 192 -0.22 -4.44 8.31
N ALA A 193 0.65 -4.08 7.37
CA ALA A 193 1.31 -5.00 6.45
C ALA A 193 2.27 -5.93 7.20
N SER A 194 2.16 -7.23 6.96
CA SER A 194 2.96 -8.27 7.62
C SER A 194 3.06 -9.53 6.75
N THR A 195 3.74 -10.55 7.28
CA THR A 195 3.69 -11.92 6.79
C THR A 195 2.75 -12.77 7.66
N ASP A 196 2.59 -14.06 7.34
CA ASP A 196 1.96 -15.05 8.22
C ASP A 196 2.85 -15.50 9.40
N ASP A 197 4.06 -14.95 9.54
CA ASP A 197 4.87 -15.12 10.75
C ASP A 197 4.32 -14.25 11.89
N LEU A 198 3.45 -14.86 12.69
CA LEU A 198 2.81 -14.21 13.84
C LEU A 198 3.79 -13.84 14.97
N SER A 199 5.04 -14.34 14.96
CA SER A 199 6.00 -14.05 16.02
C SER A 199 6.41 -12.57 16.08
N GLN A 200 6.26 -11.85 14.97
CA GLN A 200 6.62 -10.44 14.83
C GLN A 200 5.43 -9.50 15.06
N ILE A 201 4.23 -10.05 15.23
CA ILE A 201 2.99 -9.29 15.37
C ILE A 201 2.63 -9.18 16.86
N PRO A 202 2.41 -7.98 17.40
CA PRO A 202 1.95 -7.83 18.78
C PRO A 202 0.60 -8.54 19.03
N ILE A 203 0.41 -9.08 20.23
CA ILE A 203 -0.78 -9.90 20.59
C ILE A 203 -2.12 -9.12 20.44
N GLN A 204 -2.07 -7.79 20.42
CA GLN A 204 -3.22 -6.89 20.32
C GLN A 204 -3.82 -6.74 18.91
N TYR A 205 -3.37 -7.53 17.94
CA TYR A 205 -3.83 -7.51 16.56
C TYR A 205 -4.65 -8.76 16.21
N SER A 206 -5.45 -8.67 15.14
CA SER A 206 -6.23 -9.77 14.60
C SER A 206 -5.34 -10.87 14.01
N ALA A 207 -5.96 -12.01 13.67
CA ALA A 207 -5.33 -12.97 12.78
C ALA A 207 -4.99 -12.33 11.42
N CYS A 208 -3.98 -12.88 10.72
CA CYS A 208 -3.59 -12.44 9.39
C CYS A 208 -4.72 -12.61 8.37
N GLN A 209 -4.89 -11.59 7.54
CA GLN A 209 -5.91 -11.51 6.51
C GLN A 209 -5.27 -11.14 5.17
N LYS A 210 -5.98 -11.48 4.09
CA LYS A 210 -5.58 -11.13 2.71
C LYS A 210 -6.17 -9.80 2.24
N HIS A 211 -6.85 -9.06 3.09
CA HIS A 211 -7.52 -7.83 2.67
C HIS A 211 -7.26 -6.70 3.65
N LEU A 212 -7.33 -5.49 3.11
CA LEU A 212 -7.26 -4.24 3.85
C LEU A 212 -8.57 -3.97 4.60
N ASP A 213 -8.48 -3.16 5.65
CA ASP A 213 -9.65 -2.59 6.32
C ASP A 213 -10.08 -1.29 5.60
N GLY A 214 -11.31 -1.27 5.10
CA GLY A 214 -11.99 -0.06 4.61
C GLY A 214 -12.55 -0.08 3.17
N ALA A 215 -13.62 0.69 2.90
CA ALA A 215 -14.31 0.78 1.60
C ALA A 215 -13.54 1.57 0.57
N ARG A 216 -13.70 1.15 -0.70
CA ARG A 216 -13.15 1.82 -1.88
C ARG A 216 -11.66 2.08 -1.75
N SER A 217 -10.87 1.09 -1.30
CA SER A 217 -9.39 1.14 -1.34
C SER A 217 -8.84 2.55 -1.16
N SER A 218 -9.38 3.30 -0.17
CA SER A 218 -9.02 4.71 -0.06
C SER A 218 -7.54 4.75 0.33
N LEU A 219 -7.06 3.67 0.95
CA LEU A 219 -5.67 3.31 0.99
C LEU A 219 -5.13 3.26 -0.42
N ILE A 220 -4.30 4.24 -0.72
CA ILE A 220 -3.18 3.82 -1.52
C ILE A 220 -3.54 3.56 -2.97
N PRO A 221 -4.20 4.44 -3.76
CA PRO A 221 -4.74 4.04 -5.08
C PRO A 221 -3.72 3.40 -6.04
N SER A 222 -2.45 3.41 -5.66
CA SER A 222 -1.31 2.85 -6.33
C SER A 222 -0.35 2.02 -5.46
N LEU A 223 -0.68 1.50 -4.26
CA LEU A 223 0.30 0.71 -3.46
C LEU A 223 -0.08 -0.76 -3.31
N VAL A 224 -1.37 -1.05 -3.13
CA VAL A 224 -1.81 -2.43 -2.92
C VAL A 224 -2.55 -2.90 -4.17
N PRO A 225 -2.26 -4.11 -4.70
CA PRO A 225 -3.04 -4.66 -5.80
C PRO A 225 -4.54 -4.76 -5.45
N PRO A 226 -5.46 -4.65 -6.44
CA PRO A 226 -6.90 -4.70 -6.19
C PRO A 226 -7.37 -6.05 -5.62
N SER A 227 -6.54 -7.10 -5.75
CA SER A 227 -6.79 -8.41 -5.16
C SER A 227 -6.81 -8.43 -3.62
N TYR A 228 -6.38 -7.34 -2.97
CA TYR A 228 -6.42 -7.14 -1.52
C TYR A 228 -7.60 -6.28 -1.05
N GLU A 229 -8.51 -5.89 -1.95
CA GLU A 229 -9.71 -5.13 -1.57
C GLU A 229 -10.69 -6.02 -0.78
N PRO A 230 -11.36 -5.46 0.24
CA PRO A 230 -12.35 -6.20 1.01
C PRO A 230 -13.58 -6.55 0.15
N PRO A 231 -14.12 -7.78 0.27
CA PRO A 231 -15.16 -8.29 -0.63
C PRO A 231 -16.59 -7.73 -0.42
N THR A 232 -16.88 -6.93 0.62
CA THR A 232 -18.27 -6.50 0.95
C THR A 232 -18.38 -5.03 1.38
N THR A 233 -19.48 -4.35 1.03
CA THR A 233 -19.85 -2.94 1.35
C THR A 233 -20.69 -2.75 2.64
N PRO A 234 -20.64 -1.58 3.33
CA PRO A 234 -19.72 -0.46 3.16
C PRO A 234 -18.63 -0.54 4.25
N PRO A 235 -17.38 -0.88 3.88
CA PRO A 235 -16.35 -0.95 4.88
C PRO A 235 -16.02 0.45 5.38
N ARG A 236 -15.38 0.49 6.55
CA ARG A 236 -15.08 1.72 7.26
C ARG A 236 -14.20 2.63 6.38
N ARG A 237 -14.11 3.92 6.69
CA ARG A 237 -13.11 4.75 6.01
C ARG A 237 -11.73 4.28 6.45
N SER A 238 -10.84 4.01 5.50
CA SER A 238 -9.47 3.67 5.85
C SER A 238 -8.69 4.90 6.30
N ARG A 239 -7.67 4.70 7.13
CA ARG A 239 -6.82 5.77 7.68
C ARG A 239 -5.35 5.64 7.34
N GLY A 240 -4.98 4.58 6.63
CA GLY A 240 -3.62 4.39 6.14
C GLY A 240 -3.08 2.98 6.37
N LEU A 241 -1.87 2.80 5.88
CA LEU A 241 -1.06 1.60 6.02
C LEU A 241 0.03 1.80 7.09
N SER A 242 0.26 0.77 7.88
CA SER A 242 1.37 0.64 8.82
C SER A 242 1.94 -0.79 8.76
N GLY A 243 2.75 -1.21 9.73
CA GLY A 243 3.31 -2.56 9.80
C GLY A 243 4.80 -2.64 9.43
N ASP A 244 5.23 -3.74 8.82
CA ASP A 244 6.64 -3.96 8.47
C ASP A 244 7.21 -2.85 7.56
N LEU A 245 8.17 -2.07 8.08
CA LEU A 245 8.70 -0.91 7.37
C LEU A 245 9.42 -1.30 6.08
N GLY A 246 10.14 -2.43 6.08
CA GLY A 246 10.81 -2.92 4.88
C GLY A 246 9.83 -3.34 3.80
N ILE A 247 8.72 -3.99 4.19
CA ILE A 247 7.62 -4.33 3.27
C ILE A 247 7.01 -3.06 2.67
N LEU A 248 6.66 -2.07 3.50
CA LEU A 248 6.02 -0.84 3.04
C LEU A 248 6.90 -0.07 2.05
N LEU A 249 8.20 0.09 2.35
CA LEU A 249 9.14 0.77 1.45
C LEU A 249 9.31 0.01 0.12
N GLY A 250 9.34 -1.33 0.16
CA GLY A 250 9.39 -2.15 -1.05
C GLY A 250 8.12 -2.03 -1.89
N MET A 251 6.94 -1.97 -1.25
CA MET A 251 5.67 -1.72 -1.95
C MET A 251 5.66 -0.36 -2.66
N MET A 252 6.19 0.69 -2.01
CA MET A 252 6.32 2.02 -2.62
C MET A 252 7.25 2.04 -3.83
N ALA A 253 8.31 1.23 -3.81
CA ALA A 253 9.29 1.18 -4.89
C ALA A 253 8.70 0.68 -6.23
N PHE A 254 7.58 -0.06 -6.23
CA PHE A 254 6.94 -0.48 -7.47
C PHE A 254 6.27 0.66 -8.26
N SER A 255 6.03 1.82 -7.64
CA SER A 255 5.22 2.89 -8.25
C SER A 255 5.90 3.62 -9.40
N ARG A 256 7.24 3.62 -9.46
CA ARG A 256 8.05 4.30 -10.49
C ARG A 256 9.15 3.38 -11.01
N ASN A 257 9.77 3.80 -12.11
CA ASN A 257 10.87 3.04 -12.72
C ASN A 257 12.18 3.18 -11.93
N THR A 258 12.36 4.30 -11.24
CA THR A 258 13.51 4.58 -10.37
C THR A 258 13.02 4.82 -8.95
N VAL A 259 13.81 4.36 -7.98
CA VAL A 259 13.49 4.47 -6.55
C VAL A 259 13.54 5.92 -6.11
N GLU A 260 14.45 6.71 -6.67
CA GLU A 260 14.62 8.12 -6.37
C GLU A 260 13.38 8.95 -6.74
N GLU A 261 12.68 8.62 -7.83
CA GLU A 261 11.43 9.27 -8.23
C GLU A 261 10.31 9.06 -7.20
N VAL A 262 10.36 7.96 -6.44
CA VAL A 262 9.39 7.67 -5.38
C VAL A 262 9.67 8.53 -4.15
N PHE A 263 10.94 8.58 -3.72
CA PHE A 263 11.29 9.07 -2.39
C PHE A 263 11.90 10.48 -2.33
N VAL A 264 12.74 10.89 -3.29
CA VAL A 264 13.56 12.12 -3.17
C VAL A 264 13.44 13.08 -4.36
N GLY A 265 12.77 12.69 -5.45
CA GLY A 265 12.60 13.52 -6.64
C GLY A 265 11.95 14.89 -6.37
N ARG A 266 11.84 15.74 -7.41
CA ARG A 266 11.24 17.09 -7.30
C ARG A 266 9.82 17.09 -6.70
N SER A 267 9.10 15.98 -6.86
CA SER A 267 7.78 15.74 -6.29
C SER A 267 7.74 14.31 -5.77
N PRO A 268 8.26 14.03 -4.56
CA PRO A 268 8.27 12.68 -4.02
C PRO A 268 6.84 12.23 -3.75
N LEU A 269 6.58 10.95 -3.98
CA LEU A 269 5.25 10.37 -3.80
C LEU A 269 4.90 10.20 -2.33
N TRP A 270 5.90 9.97 -1.49
CA TRP A 270 5.72 9.87 -0.04
C TRP A 270 6.38 11.03 0.69
N ARG A 271 5.56 11.86 1.35
CA ARG A 271 6.03 12.98 2.19
C ARG A 271 5.01 13.30 3.28
N ASN A 272 5.49 13.70 4.45
CA ASN A 272 4.69 13.96 5.65
C ASN A 272 3.75 12.78 6.00
N ARG A 273 4.21 11.56 5.73
CA ARG A 273 3.44 10.31 5.83
C ARG A 273 2.23 10.25 4.90
N VAL A 274 2.07 11.17 3.96
CA VAL A 274 0.99 11.19 2.96
C VAL A 274 1.55 10.66 1.65
N TRP A 275 0.73 9.87 0.97
CA TRP A 275 1.03 9.40 -0.36
C TRP A 275 0.31 10.21 -1.43
N HIS A 276 1.02 10.59 -2.49
CA HIS A 276 0.56 11.55 -3.48
C HIS A 276 0.45 11.00 -4.91
N GLU A 277 0.58 9.70 -5.15
CA GLU A 277 0.28 9.12 -6.47
C GLU A 277 -1.24 8.97 -6.69
N SER A 278 -1.67 9.16 -7.94
CA SER A 278 -3.07 9.02 -8.38
C SER A 278 -3.48 7.57 -8.65
N ASP A 279 -4.77 7.35 -8.95
CA ASP A 279 -5.55 6.11 -9.14
C ASP A 279 -5.05 5.07 -10.19
N HIS A 280 -3.75 4.91 -10.35
CA HIS A 280 -3.14 3.96 -11.26
C HIS A 280 -2.32 2.94 -10.47
N LEU A 281 -2.41 1.68 -10.88
CA LEU A 281 -1.56 0.62 -10.33
C LEU A 281 -0.07 0.97 -10.49
N PRO A 282 0.78 0.53 -9.55
CA PRO A 282 2.23 0.60 -9.70
C PRO A 282 2.72 0.22 -11.08
N ARG A 283 3.61 1.04 -11.64
CA ARG A 283 4.17 0.82 -12.98
C ARG A 283 4.91 -0.51 -13.11
N LEU A 284 5.46 -1.01 -12.01
CA LEU A 284 6.26 -2.23 -11.98
C LEU A 284 5.47 -3.47 -11.55
N TYR A 285 4.15 -3.37 -11.36
CA TYR A 285 3.34 -4.56 -11.17
C TYR A 285 3.15 -5.32 -12.48
N PRO A 286 3.40 -6.64 -12.51
CA PRO A 286 3.17 -7.44 -13.70
C PRO A 286 1.71 -7.37 -14.14
N THR A 287 1.47 -7.04 -15.41
CA THR A 287 0.13 -6.98 -16.00
C THR A 287 -0.24 -8.24 -16.77
N ASP A 288 0.73 -9.14 -16.97
CA ASP A 288 0.60 -10.38 -17.72
C ASP A 288 1.37 -11.50 -17.01
N THR A 289 0.87 -12.73 -17.09
CA THR A 289 1.45 -13.92 -16.43
C THR A 289 2.79 -14.35 -17.02
N ARG A 290 3.13 -13.84 -18.20
CA ARG A 290 4.41 -14.08 -18.89
C ARG A 290 5.51 -13.09 -18.49
N GLN A 291 5.15 -12.00 -17.80
CA GLN A 291 6.15 -11.03 -17.35
C GLN A 291 6.97 -11.64 -16.22
N CYS A 292 8.25 -11.28 -16.20
CA CYS A 292 9.15 -11.70 -15.14
C CYS A 292 8.79 -11.00 -13.82
N PRO A 293 9.03 -11.64 -12.65
CA PRO A 293 8.87 -10.99 -11.37
C PRO A 293 9.63 -9.66 -11.29
N VAL A 294 9.17 -8.72 -10.48
CA VAL A 294 9.98 -7.57 -10.09
C VAL A 294 10.22 -7.66 -8.60
N GLY A 295 11.48 -7.51 -8.19
CA GLY A 295 11.89 -7.65 -6.80
C GLY A 295 12.73 -6.48 -6.33
N PHE A 296 12.60 -6.16 -5.04
CA PHE A 296 13.44 -5.20 -4.34
C PHE A 296 14.00 -5.81 -3.07
N LEU A 297 15.29 -5.60 -2.83
CA LEU A 297 15.89 -5.72 -1.51
C LEU A 297 15.75 -4.37 -0.80
N VAL A 298 15.11 -4.36 0.36
CA VAL A 298 14.99 -3.20 1.22
C VAL A 298 15.80 -3.47 2.48
N VAL A 299 16.70 -2.54 2.81
CA VAL A 299 17.43 -2.55 4.08
C VAL A 299 17.18 -1.24 4.80
N VAL A 300 16.74 -1.33 6.05
CA VAL A 300 16.50 -0.20 6.95
C VAL A 300 17.49 -0.30 8.09
N CYS A 301 18.20 0.78 8.36
CA CYS A 301 19.13 0.92 9.46
C CYS A 301 18.71 2.05 10.39
N LEU A 302 19.16 1.97 11.64
CA LEU A 302 19.11 3.12 12.55
C LEU A 302 19.92 4.27 11.93
N ASP A 303 19.48 5.52 12.11
CA ASP A 303 20.21 6.71 11.71
C ASP A 303 21.32 7.01 12.73
N PRO A 304 22.61 6.77 12.41
CA PRO A 304 23.71 6.95 13.36
C PRO A 304 23.89 8.40 13.80
N ASP A 305 23.47 9.35 12.96
CA ASP A 305 23.57 10.78 13.23
C ASP A 305 22.39 11.31 14.09
N ASN A 306 21.44 10.46 14.48
CA ASN A 306 20.35 10.79 15.40
C ASN A 306 20.30 9.81 16.58
N PRO A 307 20.73 10.23 17.79
CA PRO A 307 20.63 9.41 19.01
C PRO A 307 19.21 8.94 19.36
N GLY A 308 18.18 9.60 18.82
CA GLY A 308 16.79 9.20 18.98
C GLY A 308 16.31 8.11 18.02
N SER A 309 17.14 7.67 17.06
CA SER A 309 16.83 6.57 16.15
C SER A 309 17.17 5.23 16.81
N THR A 310 16.29 4.74 17.68
CA THR A 310 16.47 3.45 18.37
C THR A 310 15.57 2.36 17.80
N HIS A 311 15.91 1.09 18.07
CA HIS A 311 15.11 -0.06 17.65
C HIS A 311 13.67 0.03 18.18
N GLU A 312 13.49 0.37 19.46
CA GLU A 312 12.17 0.50 20.08
C GLU A 312 11.33 1.58 19.42
N ARG A 313 11.98 2.66 18.96
CA ARG A 313 11.30 3.76 18.33
C ARG A 313 10.85 3.44 16.91
N LEU A 314 11.67 2.74 16.13
CA LEU A 314 11.27 2.25 14.81
C LEU A 314 10.19 1.17 14.95
N GLN A 315 10.30 0.27 15.93
CA GLN A 315 9.27 -0.72 16.22
C GLN A 315 7.94 -0.06 16.62
N SER A 316 8.00 0.99 17.44
CA SER A 316 6.82 1.81 17.79
C SER A 316 6.26 2.58 16.59
N PHE A 317 7.10 2.95 15.63
CA PHE A 317 6.66 3.60 14.40
C PHE A 317 5.93 2.63 13.47
N GLN A 318 6.36 1.37 13.39
CA GLN A 318 5.72 0.31 12.62
C GLN A 318 4.37 -0.14 13.18
N TRP A 319 4.34 -0.41 14.48
CA TRP A 319 3.23 -1.09 15.15
C TRP A 319 2.49 -0.19 16.14
N GLY A 320 2.72 1.12 16.08
CA GLY A 320 2.00 2.12 16.86
C GLY A 320 0.67 2.51 16.23
N ASN A 321 -0.10 3.33 16.94
CA ASN A 321 -1.48 3.69 16.58
C ASN A 321 -1.56 4.79 15.49
N SER A 322 -0.58 4.90 14.58
CA SER A 322 -0.56 5.86 13.49
C SER A 322 -0.03 5.22 12.23
N ALA A 323 -0.74 5.42 11.12
CA ALA A 323 -0.26 5.01 9.81
C ALA A 323 1.07 5.67 9.44
N ILE A 324 1.94 4.87 8.83
CA ILE A 324 3.19 5.28 8.16
C ILE A 324 2.86 5.92 6.81
N VAL A 325 1.82 5.40 6.14
CA VAL A 325 1.36 5.87 4.84
C VAL A 325 -0.12 6.19 4.91
N LYS A 326 -0.45 7.46 4.71
CA LYS A 326 -1.79 8.04 4.81
C LYS A 326 -2.25 8.46 3.43
N GLU A 327 -3.55 8.48 3.27
CA GLU A 327 -4.21 9.07 2.12
C GLU A 327 -4.06 10.60 2.16
N PRO A 328 -4.06 11.27 1.00
CA PRO A 328 -4.32 12.69 0.96
C PRO A 328 -5.68 12.94 1.62
N SER A 329 -5.74 13.83 2.61
CA SER A 329 -7.03 14.30 3.08
C SER A 329 -7.73 14.99 1.91
N GLU A 330 -8.92 14.54 1.53
CA GLU A 330 -9.81 15.35 0.69
C GLU A 330 -9.84 16.76 1.29
N PRO A 331 -9.61 17.82 0.48
CA PRO A 331 -9.75 19.17 1.01
C PRO A 331 -11.14 19.29 1.63
N PRO A 332 -11.27 19.93 2.82
CA PRO A 332 -12.58 20.17 3.37
C PRO A 332 -13.40 20.86 2.27
N LEU A 333 -14.59 20.32 1.99
CA LEU A 333 -15.61 20.99 1.20
C LEU A 333 -15.89 22.32 1.92
N GLY A 334 -15.08 23.33 1.59
CA GLY A 334 -15.29 24.69 2.00
C GLY A 334 -16.71 25.03 1.59
N HIS A 335 -17.47 25.58 2.51
CA HIS A 335 -18.74 26.22 2.21
C HIS A 335 -18.47 27.38 1.24
N SER A 336 -18.41 27.06 -0.05
CA SER A 336 -18.35 28.00 -1.14
C SER A 336 -19.18 27.39 -2.26
N GLY A 337 -20.38 27.94 -2.40
CA GLY A 337 -21.20 27.94 -3.60
C GLY A 337 -21.27 26.63 -4.35
N ARG A 338 -22.40 25.93 -4.18
CA ARG A 338 -23.18 25.31 -5.27
C ARG A 338 -22.37 25.31 -6.59
N VAL A 339 -21.51 24.32 -6.79
CA VAL A 339 -20.95 24.04 -8.11
C VAL A 339 -22.14 23.52 -8.90
N GLN A 340 -22.88 24.46 -9.50
CA GLN A 340 -23.59 24.24 -10.74
C GLN A 340 -22.55 23.66 -11.68
N LEU A 341 -22.47 22.33 -11.73
CA LEU A 341 -21.82 21.61 -12.80
C LEU A 341 -22.30 22.26 -14.08
N GLY A 342 -21.35 22.88 -14.79
CA GLY A 342 -21.60 23.60 -16.02
C GLY A 342 -22.20 22.67 -17.06
N PHE A 343 -23.53 22.62 -17.09
CA PHE A 343 -24.35 22.19 -18.22
C PHE A 343 -24.31 23.23 -19.36
N LEU A 344 -23.12 23.77 -19.64
CA LEU A 344 -22.92 24.86 -20.60
C LEU A 344 -21.72 24.58 -21.50
N TRP A 345 -21.57 23.34 -21.96
CA TRP A 345 -20.70 23.02 -23.10
C TRP A 345 -21.27 21.84 -23.89
N TYR A 346 -22.56 21.87 -24.26
CA TYR A 346 -23.13 20.98 -25.29
C TYR A 346 -24.46 21.49 -25.89
N ALA A 347 -24.75 22.80 -25.78
CA ALA A 347 -25.91 23.39 -26.45
C ALA A 347 -25.59 23.98 -27.84
N GLY A 348 -24.30 24.17 -28.16
CA GLY A 348 -23.86 24.70 -29.46
C GLY A 348 -23.91 23.67 -30.59
N ASP A 349 -23.69 22.40 -30.29
CA ASP A 349 -23.56 21.35 -31.32
C ASP A 349 -24.88 20.64 -31.65
N PHE A 350 -25.90 20.79 -30.81
CA PHE A 350 -27.24 20.26 -31.08
C PHE A 350 -27.96 21.00 -32.23
N LEU A 351 -27.60 22.27 -32.49
CA LEU A 351 -28.13 23.06 -33.60
C LEU A 351 -27.38 22.80 -34.93
N ALA A 352 -26.15 22.29 -34.88
CA ALA A 352 -25.38 21.92 -36.07
C ALA A 352 -25.79 20.54 -36.62
N ALA A 353 -26.05 19.55 -35.75
CA ALA A 353 -26.51 18.23 -36.18
C ALA A 353 -27.92 18.24 -36.82
N GLY A 354 -28.78 19.19 -36.41
CA GLY A 354 -30.10 19.39 -37.01
C GLY A 354 -30.08 19.95 -38.44
N GLN A 355 -28.97 20.57 -38.87
CA GLN A 355 -28.81 21.05 -40.26
C GLN A 355 -28.16 20.04 -41.19
N ILE A 356 -27.37 19.09 -40.66
CA ILE A 356 -26.73 18.03 -41.46
C ILE A 356 -27.74 16.96 -41.90
N ALA A 357 -28.81 16.72 -41.13
CA ALA A 357 -29.89 15.81 -41.52
C ALA A 357 -30.73 16.28 -42.74
N ARG A 358 -30.56 17.52 -43.21
CA ARG A 358 -31.16 18.00 -44.47
C ARG A 358 -30.25 17.80 -45.70
N ALA A 359 -29.04 17.30 -45.52
CA ALA A 359 -28.05 17.12 -46.59
C ALA A 359 -27.69 15.64 -46.86
N GLY A 360 -28.69 14.75 -46.88
CA GLY A 360 -28.65 13.51 -47.67
C GLY A 360 -27.41 12.59 -47.61
N HIS A 361 -26.69 12.49 -46.49
CA HIS A 361 -25.59 11.54 -46.33
C HIS A 361 -25.95 10.46 -45.30
N SER A 362 -26.20 9.25 -45.80
CA SER A 362 -26.89 8.16 -45.10
C SER A 362 -26.05 7.38 -44.07
N ASN A 363 -24.73 7.58 -44.00
CA ASN A 363 -23.85 6.67 -43.24
C ASN A 363 -23.38 7.22 -41.87
N ASP A 364 -23.35 8.55 -41.65
CA ASP A 364 -22.93 9.13 -40.36
C ASP A 364 -24.07 9.23 -39.33
N VAL A 365 -25.33 9.14 -39.78
CA VAL A 365 -26.50 9.19 -38.90
C VAL A 365 -26.62 7.93 -38.05
N PHE A 366 -26.18 6.77 -38.55
CA PHE A 366 -26.28 5.49 -37.84
C PHE A 366 -25.32 5.42 -36.64
N CYS A 367 -24.07 5.91 -36.78
CA CYS A 367 -23.11 5.89 -35.67
C CYS A 367 -23.52 6.82 -34.52
N THR A 368 -24.10 7.97 -34.85
CA THR A 368 -24.53 8.95 -33.84
C THR A 368 -25.79 8.49 -33.09
N LEU A 369 -26.71 7.78 -33.77
CA LEU A 369 -27.92 7.23 -33.14
C LEU A 369 -27.60 6.03 -32.22
N SER A 370 -26.65 5.18 -32.59
CA SER A 370 -26.24 4.02 -31.77
C SER A 370 -25.57 4.44 -30.45
N LEU A 371 -24.75 5.49 -30.47
CA LEU A 371 -24.14 6.06 -29.27
C LEU A 371 -25.18 6.69 -28.32
N LEU A 372 -26.24 7.29 -28.87
CA LEU A 372 -27.32 7.88 -28.09
C LEU A 372 -28.20 6.82 -27.40
N ILE A 373 -28.42 5.67 -28.06
CA ILE A 373 -29.22 4.55 -27.51
C ILE A 373 -28.46 3.83 -26.40
N CYS A 374 -27.13 3.67 -26.50
CA CYS A 374 -26.31 3.11 -25.42
C CYS A 374 -26.32 4.01 -24.18
N PHE A 375 -26.19 5.33 -24.34
CA PHE A 375 -26.26 6.27 -23.23
C PHE A 375 -27.65 6.33 -22.55
N ALA A 376 -28.72 6.17 -23.32
CA ALA A 376 -30.08 6.13 -22.78
C ALA A 376 -30.39 4.82 -22.02
N GLY A 377 -29.77 3.70 -22.42
CA GLY A 377 -29.86 2.42 -21.70
C GLY A 377 -29.23 2.47 -20.31
N ASP A 378 -28.05 3.09 -20.19
CA ASP A 378 -27.34 3.23 -18.92
C ASP A 378 -28.04 4.23 -17.97
N LEU A 379 -28.67 5.28 -18.50
CA LEU A 379 -29.48 6.21 -17.70
C LEU A 379 -30.79 5.60 -17.20
N ALA A 380 -31.36 4.64 -17.94
CA ALA A 380 -32.57 3.93 -17.51
C ALA A 380 -32.29 2.91 -16.39
N SER A 381 -31.09 2.33 -16.32
CA SER A 381 -30.72 1.41 -15.22
C SER A 381 -30.38 2.12 -13.90
N LEU A 382 -30.11 3.43 -13.95
CA LEU A 382 -29.86 4.30 -12.79
C LEU A 382 -31.15 4.85 -12.14
N ALA A 383 -32.33 4.58 -12.72
CA ALA A 383 -33.61 5.18 -12.30
C ALA A 383 -34.50 4.28 -11.42
N GLU A 384 -34.00 3.15 -10.92
CA GLU A 384 -34.75 2.30 -9.96
C GLU A 384 -34.43 2.70 -8.51
N GLY A 385 -34.79 3.93 -8.16
CA GLY A 385 -34.78 4.42 -6.78
C GLY A 385 -36.05 5.22 -6.50
N PRO A 386 -36.67 5.10 -5.31
CA PRO A 386 -37.94 5.76 -5.00
C PRO A 386 -37.89 7.30 -5.04
N ASP A 387 -36.71 7.91 -5.10
CA ASP A 387 -36.53 9.37 -5.03
C ASP A 387 -36.42 10.09 -6.39
N VAL A 388 -36.41 9.36 -7.52
CA VAL A 388 -36.31 9.98 -8.87
C VAL A 388 -37.60 10.73 -9.28
N TRP A 389 -38.72 10.46 -8.60
CA TRP A 389 -40.03 10.99 -8.95
C TRP A 389 -40.33 12.41 -8.40
N GLN A 390 -39.41 13.04 -7.68
CA GLN A 390 -39.61 14.39 -7.12
C GLN A 390 -39.12 15.54 -8.02
N HIS A 391 -38.48 15.24 -9.16
CA HIS A 391 -37.92 16.27 -10.05
C HIS A 391 -38.78 16.47 -11.33
N PRO A 392 -39.56 17.56 -11.45
CA PRO A 392 -40.53 17.74 -12.55
C PRO A 392 -39.88 17.86 -13.94
N VAL A 393 -38.61 18.30 -14.01
CA VAL A 393 -37.87 18.45 -15.28
C VAL A 393 -37.39 17.10 -15.82
N LEU A 394 -36.98 16.18 -14.93
CA LEU A 394 -36.51 14.84 -15.31
C LEU A 394 -37.68 13.96 -15.78
N PHE A 395 -38.81 14.06 -15.09
CA PHE A 395 -40.05 13.39 -15.45
C PHE A 395 -40.55 13.76 -16.86
N PHE A 396 -40.45 15.05 -17.23
CA PHE A 396 -40.87 15.54 -18.54
C PHE A 396 -39.99 15.01 -19.69
N HIS A 397 -38.68 14.87 -19.46
CA HIS A 397 -37.74 14.33 -20.46
C HIS A 397 -37.90 12.82 -20.65
N ILE A 398 -38.15 12.06 -19.57
CA ILE A 398 -38.42 10.62 -19.63
C ILE A 398 -39.73 10.34 -20.39
N LEU A 399 -40.77 11.17 -20.20
CA LEU A 399 -42.03 11.06 -20.94
C LEU A 399 -41.88 11.35 -22.45
N LEU A 400 -41.04 12.32 -22.82
CA LEU A 400 -40.74 12.63 -24.22
C LEU A 400 -39.97 11.49 -24.90
N LEU A 401 -39.00 10.88 -24.20
CA LEU A 401 -38.26 9.71 -24.68
C LEU A 401 -39.15 8.48 -24.86
N ARG A 402 -40.08 8.21 -23.93
CA ARG A 402 -41.06 7.11 -24.07
C ARG A 402 -42.03 7.31 -25.23
N ARG A 403 -42.47 8.55 -25.51
CA ARG A 403 -43.33 8.85 -26.67
C ARG A 403 -42.59 8.73 -28.00
N GLY A 404 -41.30 9.10 -28.06
CA GLY A 404 -40.47 8.92 -29.26
C GLY A 404 -40.28 7.46 -29.64
N LEU A 405 -40.01 6.59 -28.65
CA LEU A 405 -39.80 5.16 -28.86
C LEU A 405 -41.05 4.40 -29.35
N GLN A 406 -42.26 4.83 -28.96
CA GLN A 406 -43.51 4.21 -29.44
C GLN A 406 -43.82 4.51 -30.92
N HIS A 407 -43.27 5.59 -31.49
CA HIS A 407 -43.48 5.94 -32.89
C HIS A 407 -42.60 5.14 -33.86
N THR A 408 -41.44 4.66 -33.40
CA THR A 408 -40.50 3.86 -34.20
C THR A 408 -40.87 2.38 -34.33
N THR A 409 -41.67 1.84 -33.42
CA THR A 409 -42.03 0.41 -33.41
C THR A 409 -43.17 0.05 -34.37
N LEU A 410 -43.79 1.03 -35.05
CA LEU A 410 -44.94 0.80 -35.94
C LEU A 410 -44.58 0.70 -37.44
N GLN A 411 -43.30 0.83 -37.85
CA GLN A 411 -42.92 0.84 -39.27
C GLN A 411 -42.15 -0.38 -39.81
N ASN A 412 -41.87 -1.42 -39.02
CA ASN A 412 -41.28 -2.65 -39.54
C ASN A 412 -42.23 -3.84 -39.43
N LYS A 413 -43.09 -4.00 -40.46
CA LYS A 413 -43.76 -5.26 -40.78
C LYS A 413 -43.39 -5.66 -42.21
N SER A 414 -42.49 -6.62 -42.33
CA SER A 414 -42.17 -7.32 -43.58
C SER A 414 -43.25 -8.37 -43.91
N PRO A 415 -43.52 -8.70 -45.19
CA PRO A 415 -44.57 -9.63 -45.59
C PRO A 415 -44.14 -11.11 -45.44
N PRO A 416 -45.09 -12.07 -45.41
CA PRO A 416 -44.80 -13.49 -45.22
C PRO A 416 -44.39 -14.17 -46.55
N PHE A 417 -43.39 -15.06 -46.47
CA PHE A 417 -43.01 -15.99 -47.53
C PHE A 417 -43.95 -17.21 -47.53
N SER A 418 -44.43 -17.59 -48.72
CA SER A 418 -45.17 -18.82 -49.01
C SER A 418 -44.22 -20.02 -49.20
N PRO A 419 -44.68 -21.26 -48.95
CA PRO A 419 -43.88 -22.47 -49.18
C PRO A 419 -43.98 -22.93 -50.64
N VAL A 420 -42.89 -23.49 -51.19
CA VAL A 420 -42.90 -24.25 -52.45
C VAL A 420 -42.31 -25.63 -52.19
N ASP A 421 -43.08 -26.64 -52.58
CA ASP A 421 -42.79 -28.06 -52.56
C ASP A 421 -41.73 -28.49 -53.61
N ASN A 422 -41.02 -29.57 -53.24
CA ASN A 422 -40.43 -30.66 -54.03
C ASN A 422 -40.23 -30.52 -55.55
N HIS A 423 -39.01 -30.85 -56.02
CA HIS A 423 -38.68 -32.08 -56.75
C HIS A 423 -37.25 -32.00 -57.33
N GLY A 424 -36.49 -33.11 -57.24
CA GLY A 424 -35.20 -33.29 -57.91
C GLY A 424 -34.24 -34.15 -57.11
#